data_AF-A0A1I4QJK6-F1
#
_entry.id   AF-A0A1I4QJK6-F1
#
_cell.length_a   1.000
_cell.length_b   1.000
_cell.length_c   1.000
_cell.angle_alpha   90.00
_cell.angle_beta   90.00
_cell.angle_gamma   90.00
#
_symmetry.space_group_name_H-M   'P 1'
#
loop_
_entity.id
_entity.type
_entity.pdbx_description
1 polymer ?
#
loop_
_entity_poly.entity_id
_entity_poly.type
_entity_poly.pdbx_seq_one_letter_code
_entity_poly.pdbx_strand_id
1 'polypeptide(L)'
;MGDIHEYRFENTETLFEFITYFESNGKEYDVSREFSLDPYSYHDQASHFITMLYENNIIVQFNWTNWIEEANAYFKSPSLIVNADLIMIRQLFTTIIRSERFNAGKYASMIDNRVILALLKRLKVLVDNHEKGEHRMNLLNKAIIIATKMHDGQTDQTTLRANRIMFLS
;
A
#
# COMPACT_ATOMS: atom_id res chain seq x y z
N MET A 1 0.72 -15.75 -5.04
CA MET A 1 1.73 -14.68 -4.84
C MET A 1 1.60 -13.78 -6.06
N GLY A 2 1.30 -12.50 -5.87
CA GLY A 2 0.94 -11.60 -6.97
C GLY A 2 2.15 -11.07 -7.74
N ASP A 3 1.89 -10.60 -8.96
CA ASP A 3 2.83 -9.78 -9.72
C ASP A 3 2.99 -8.40 -9.04
N ILE A 4 4.21 -7.86 -9.06
CA ILE A 4 4.53 -6.55 -8.47
C ILE A 4 3.86 -5.39 -9.21
N HIS A 5 3.55 -5.54 -10.49
CA HIS A 5 2.89 -4.52 -11.31
C HIS A 5 1.37 -4.68 -11.37
N GLU A 6 0.86 -5.86 -11.06
CA GLU A 6 -0.58 -6.14 -11.03
C GLU A 6 -1.08 -6.02 -9.60
N TYR A 7 -1.34 -4.78 -9.17
CA TYR A 7 -2.07 -4.51 -7.94
C TYR A 7 -3.33 -3.73 -8.21
N ARG A 8 -4.43 -4.22 -7.64
CA ARG A 8 -5.69 -3.50 -7.54
C ARG A 8 -5.95 -3.27 -6.07
N PHE A 9 -6.40 -2.08 -5.71
CA PHE A 9 -6.68 -1.70 -4.31
C PHE A 9 -7.91 -2.41 -3.71
N GLU A 10 -8.38 -3.49 -4.34
CA GLU A 10 -9.55 -4.26 -3.93
C GLU A 10 -9.34 -4.88 -2.54
N ASN A 11 -10.35 -4.75 -1.67
CA ASN A 11 -10.42 -5.32 -0.32
C ASN A 11 -9.34 -4.86 0.69
N THR A 12 -8.55 -3.84 0.35
CA THR A 12 -7.48 -3.29 1.21
C THR A 12 -7.97 -2.64 2.50
N GLU A 13 -9.25 -2.25 2.56
CA GLU A 13 -9.87 -1.65 3.73
C GLU A 13 -9.74 -2.52 4.98
N THR A 14 -9.82 -3.84 4.81
CA THR A 14 -9.68 -4.83 5.89
C THR A 14 -8.30 -4.78 6.57
N LEU A 15 -7.25 -4.35 5.85
CA LEU A 15 -5.92 -4.16 6.43
C LEU A 15 -5.85 -2.95 7.37
N PHE A 16 -6.75 -1.98 7.23
CA PHE A 16 -6.68 -0.73 7.98
C PHE A 16 -7.21 -0.87 9.41
N GLU A 17 -7.98 -1.92 9.71
CA GLU A 17 -8.35 -2.26 11.09
C GLU A 17 -7.11 -2.53 11.96
N PHE A 18 -6.04 -3.05 11.36
CA PHE A 18 -4.78 -3.30 12.06
C PHE A 18 -3.99 -2.04 12.40
N ILE A 19 -4.34 -0.86 11.84
CA ILE A 19 -3.72 0.41 12.25
C ILE A 19 -3.97 0.62 13.74
N THR A 20 -5.21 0.48 14.20
CA THR A 20 -5.54 0.65 15.62
C THR A 20 -4.85 -0.39 16.50
N TYR A 21 -4.76 -1.64 16.03
CA TYR A 21 -4.04 -2.71 16.72
C TYR A 21 -2.57 -2.35 16.96
N PHE A 22 -1.83 -1.99 15.90
CA PHE A 22 -0.40 -1.63 16.00
C PHE A 22 -0.13 -0.22 16.55
N GLU A 23 -1.15 0.62 16.69
CA GLU A 23 -1.08 1.90 17.43
C GLU A 23 -1.18 1.69 18.94
N SER A 24 -1.80 0.60 19.38
CA SER A 24 -1.90 0.31 20.79
C SER A 24 -0.50 0.17 21.42
N ASN A 25 -0.42 0.39 22.73
CA ASN A 25 0.78 0.08 23.52
C ASN A 25 0.69 -1.35 24.09
N GLY A 26 -0.09 -2.22 23.45
CA GLY A 26 -0.15 -3.63 23.77
C GLY A 26 1.18 -4.32 23.44
N LYS A 27 1.32 -5.56 23.91
CA LYS A 27 2.33 -6.46 23.38
C LYS A 27 1.71 -7.23 22.22
N GLU A 28 2.41 -7.32 21.10
CA GLU A 28 1.97 -8.07 19.92
C GLU A 28 2.63 -9.45 19.80
N TYR A 29 3.62 -9.73 20.65
CA TYR A 29 4.33 -10.99 20.71
C TYR A 29 4.97 -11.22 22.08
N ASP A 30 5.32 -12.47 22.35
CA ASP A 30 6.12 -12.90 23.49
C ASP A 30 7.46 -13.48 23.03
N VAL A 31 8.45 -13.46 23.93
CA VAL A 31 9.79 -14.01 23.68
C VAL A 31 10.09 -15.09 24.72
N SER A 32 10.19 -16.33 24.27
CA SER A 32 10.59 -17.46 25.10
C SER A 32 12.10 -17.51 25.27
N ARG A 33 12.57 -17.79 26.48
CA ARG A 33 13.99 -18.07 26.76
C ARG A 33 14.36 -19.53 26.54
N GLU A 34 13.37 -20.40 26.32
CA GLU A 34 13.55 -21.85 26.22
C GLU A 34 13.88 -22.29 24.79
N PHE A 35 13.49 -21.51 23.78
CA PHE A 35 13.73 -21.82 22.37
C PHE A 35 14.81 -20.88 21.80
N SER A 36 16.02 -21.39 21.58
CA SER A 36 17.16 -20.56 21.15
C SER A 36 17.15 -20.21 19.66
N LEU A 37 16.50 -21.02 18.81
CA LEU A 37 16.50 -20.84 17.35
C LEU A 37 15.37 -19.92 16.86
N ASP A 38 14.19 -20.01 17.48
CA ASP A 38 13.05 -19.14 17.22
C ASP A 38 12.30 -18.86 18.53
N PRO A 39 12.71 -17.82 19.28
CA PRO A 39 12.12 -17.52 20.58
C PRO A 39 10.80 -16.75 20.47
N TYR A 40 10.39 -16.28 19.28
CA TYR A 40 9.28 -15.35 19.15
C TYR A 40 7.94 -16.08 18.97
N SER A 41 6.92 -15.66 19.72
CA SER A 41 5.55 -16.14 19.58
C SER A 41 4.62 -14.95 19.35
N TYR A 42 4.09 -14.83 18.14
CA TYR A 42 3.20 -13.72 17.75
C TYR A 42 1.76 -13.99 18.21
N HIS A 43 1.13 -12.97 18.79
CA HIS A 43 -0.28 -13.07 19.20
C HIS A 43 -1.20 -13.22 17.98
N ASP A 44 -2.41 -13.72 18.21
CA ASP A 44 -3.35 -14.07 17.14
C ASP A 44 -3.59 -12.94 16.14
N GLN A 45 -3.72 -11.70 16.62
CA GLN A 45 -3.93 -10.52 15.75
C GLN A 45 -2.68 -10.19 14.91
N ALA A 46 -1.47 -10.28 15.48
CA ALA A 46 -0.24 -10.08 14.72
C ALA A 46 -0.02 -11.18 13.67
N SER A 47 -0.36 -12.43 14.02
CA SER A 47 -0.30 -13.56 13.07
C SER A 47 -1.37 -13.43 11.98
N HIS A 48 -2.60 -13.02 12.34
CA HIS A 48 -3.69 -12.81 11.41
C HIS A 48 -3.39 -11.69 10.41
N PHE A 49 -2.71 -10.63 10.84
CA PHE A 49 -2.24 -9.58 9.95
C PHE A 49 -1.37 -10.13 8.81
N ILE A 50 -0.45 -11.07 9.10
CA ILE A 50 0.38 -11.70 8.08
C ILE A 50 -0.49 -12.43 7.05
N THR A 51 -1.49 -13.19 7.50
CA THR A 51 -2.46 -13.85 6.62
C THR A 51 -3.16 -12.86 5.71
N MET A 52 -3.64 -11.75 6.27
CA MET A 52 -4.32 -10.70 5.51
C MET A 52 -3.42 -10.05 4.46
N LEU A 53 -2.12 -9.89 4.71
CA LEU A 53 -1.17 -9.41 3.69
C LEU A 53 -1.07 -10.36 2.49
N TYR A 54 -1.13 -11.68 2.71
CA TYR A 54 -1.13 -12.67 1.63
C TYR A 54 -2.46 -12.66 0.87
N GLU A 55 -3.59 -12.66 1.57
CA GLU A 55 -4.93 -12.68 0.98
C GLU A 55 -5.22 -11.43 0.13
N ASN A 56 -4.71 -10.27 0.56
CA ASN A 56 -4.83 -9.01 -0.16
C ASN A 56 -3.73 -8.80 -1.22
N ASN A 57 -2.96 -9.83 -1.58
CA ASN A 57 -1.88 -9.77 -2.58
C ASN A 57 -0.84 -8.66 -2.32
N ILE A 58 -0.63 -8.25 -1.06
CA ILE A 58 0.44 -7.30 -0.71
C ILE A 58 1.80 -7.97 -0.85
N ILE A 59 1.87 -9.26 -0.50
CA ILE A 59 3.11 -10.04 -0.61
C ILE A 59 3.39 -10.44 -2.07
N VAL A 60 4.52 -9.96 -2.60
CA VAL A 60 4.89 -10.05 -4.02
C VAL A 60 6.20 -10.80 -4.26
N GLN A 61 6.39 -11.25 -5.51
CA GLN A 61 7.69 -11.66 -6.00
C GLN A 61 8.41 -10.47 -6.64
N PHE A 62 9.72 -10.34 -6.38
CA PHE A 62 10.58 -9.33 -6.99
C PHE A 62 12.06 -9.72 -6.83
N ASN A 63 12.99 -8.94 -7.38
CA ASN A 63 14.43 -9.18 -7.21
C ASN A 63 14.91 -8.73 -5.82
N TRP A 64 15.08 -9.69 -4.92
CA TRP A 64 15.52 -9.44 -3.54
C TRP A 64 16.96 -8.95 -3.44
N THR A 65 17.86 -9.47 -4.28
CA THR A 65 19.30 -9.23 -4.19
C THR A 65 19.64 -7.75 -4.38
N ASN A 66 19.00 -7.10 -5.35
CA ASN A 66 19.26 -5.69 -5.65
C ASN A 66 18.49 -4.72 -4.74
N TRP A 67 17.60 -5.23 -3.89
CA TRP A 67 16.67 -4.41 -3.10
C TRP A 67 17.09 -4.26 -1.64
N ILE A 68 17.84 -5.22 -1.09
CA ILE A 68 18.02 -5.32 0.36
C ILE A 68 18.74 -4.09 0.97
N GLU A 69 19.67 -3.48 0.24
CA GLU A 69 20.38 -2.27 0.68
C GLU A 69 19.41 -1.08 0.80
N GLU A 70 18.55 -0.91 -0.20
CA GLU A 70 17.53 0.14 -0.21
C GLU A 70 16.48 -0.10 0.90
N ALA A 71 15.98 -1.32 1.06
CA ALA A 71 15.04 -1.69 2.10
C ALA A 71 15.54 -1.33 3.51
N ASN A 72 16.84 -1.55 3.75
CA ASN A 72 17.47 -1.25 5.03
C ASN A 72 17.48 0.25 5.37
N ALA A 73 17.50 1.14 4.37
CA ALA A 73 17.39 2.58 4.62
C ALA A 73 16.01 2.93 5.23
N TYR A 74 14.93 2.33 4.72
CA TYR A 74 13.58 2.51 5.25
C TYR A 74 13.42 1.91 6.65
N PHE A 75 14.03 0.75 6.92
CA PHE A 75 13.95 0.11 8.24
C PHE A 75 14.71 0.89 9.32
N LYS A 76 15.84 1.53 8.96
CA LYS A 76 16.61 2.39 9.86
C LYS A 76 15.97 3.76 10.07
N SER A 77 15.27 4.27 9.05
CA SER A 77 14.64 5.58 9.06
C SER A 77 13.18 5.47 8.60
N PRO A 78 12.25 5.04 9.48
CA PRO A 78 10.85 4.85 9.13
C PRO A 78 10.15 6.11 8.60
N SER A 79 10.70 7.30 8.89
CA SER A 79 10.22 8.57 8.33
C SER A 79 10.27 8.63 6.80
N LEU A 80 11.16 7.87 6.15
CA LEU A 80 11.26 7.80 4.68
C LEU A 80 10.01 7.14 4.05
N ILE A 81 9.30 6.29 4.80
CA ILE A 81 8.13 5.54 4.32
C ILE A 81 7.01 6.49 3.86
N VAL A 82 6.92 7.71 4.41
CA VAL A 82 5.89 8.69 4.02
C VAL A 82 5.88 9.01 2.52
N ASN A 83 7.03 8.85 1.85
CA ASN A 83 7.21 9.13 0.43
C ASN A 83 7.20 7.88 -0.45
N ALA A 84 7.20 6.69 0.14
CA ALA A 84 7.22 5.43 -0.61
C ALA A 84 5.97 5.28 -1.48
N ASP A 85 6.12 4.80 -2.70
CA ASP A 85 5.01 4.44 -3.57
C ASP A 85 4.46 3.05 -3.22
N LEU A 86 3.39 2.63 -3.91
CA LEU A 86 2.75 1.35 -3.66
C LEU A 86 3.70 0.16 -3.90
N ILE A 87 4.54 0.24 -4.92
CA ILE A 87 5.50 -0.82 -5.26
C ILE A 87 6.48 -1.00 -4.10
N MET A 88 7.07 0.09 -3.63
CA MET A 88 7.96 0.11 -2.48
C MET A 88 7.29 -0.42 -1.22
N ILE A 89 6.04 -0.02 -0.94
CA ILE A 89 5.30 -0.52 0.24
C ILE A 89 5.13 -2.04 0.18
N ARG A 90 4.72 -2.58 -0.98
CA ARG A 90 4.57 -4.04 -1.18
C ARG A 90 5.91 -4.75 -1.03
N GLN A 91 6.99 -4.20 -1.58
CA GLN A 91 8.34 -4.76 -1.42
C GLN A 91 8.79 -4.75 0.04
N LEU A 92 8.60 -3.65 0.77
CA LEU A 92 8.97 -3.54 2.19
C LEU A 92 8.21 -4.57 3.05
N PHE A 93 6.88 -4.67 2.91
CA PHE A 93 6.11 -5.71 3.61
C PHE A 93 6.61 -7.11 3.28
N THR A 94 6.82 -7.39 1.99
CA THR A 94 7.31 -8.68 1.54
C THR A 94 8.69 -9.00 2.14
N THR A 95 9.60 -8.03 2.14
CA THR A 95 10.93 -8.18 2.75
C THR A 95 10.81 -8.56 4.21
N ILE A 96 10.00 -7.85 5.00
CA ILE A 96 9.83 -8.13 6.44
C ILE A 96 9.27 -9.55 6.65
N ILE A 97 8.11 -9.85 6.05
CA ILE A 97 7.38 -11.10 6.31
C ILE A 97 8.17 -12.33 5.86
N ARG A 98 8.85 -12.26 4.72
CA ARG A 98 9.61 -13.42 4.22
C ARG A 98 10.98 -13.57 4.88
N SER A 99 11.60 -12.48 5.35
CA SER A 99 12.88 -12.57 6.07
C SER A 99 12.72 -13.13 7.48
N GLU A 100 11.53 -13.03 8.09
CA GLU A 100 11.22 -13.70 9.37
C GLU A 100 11.54 -15.20 9.35
N ARG A 101 11.31 -15.87 8.22
CA ARG A 101 11.57 -17.31 8.04
C ARG A 101 13.04 -17.72 8.15
N PHE A 102 13.95 -16.75 8.08
CA PHE A 102 15.39 -16.95 8.10
C PHE A 102 16.09 -16.13 9.20
N ASN A 103 15.35 -15.21 9.83
CA ASN A 103 15.85 -14.28 10.82
C ASN A 103 14.75 -14.06 11.85
N ALA A 104 14.69 -14.96 12.83
CA ALA A 104 13.69 -14.94 13.89
C ALA A 104 13.70 -13.58 14.60
N GLY A 105 12.52 -12.98 14.75
CA GLY A 105 12.34 -11.68 15.38
C GLY A 105 12.49 -10.48 14.45
N LYS A 106 12.69 -10.70 13.15
CA LYS A 106 12.69 -9.60 12.19
C LYS A 106 11.35 -8.86 12.20
N TYR A 107 10.23 -9.56 12.15
CA TYR A 107 8.89 -8.98 12.21
C TYR A 107 8.65 -8.28 13.56
N ALA A 108 9.02 -8.92 14.67
CA ALA A 108 8.99 -8.33 16.01
C ALA A 108 9.76 -6.99 16.06
N SER A 109 10.99 -6.97 15.56
CA SER A 109 11.80 -5.74 15.51
C SER A 109 11.16 -4.64 14.65
N MET A 110 10.39 -4.99 13.62
CA MET A 110 9.69 -4.01 12.77
C MET A 110 8.39 -3.51 13.41
N ILE A 111 7.76 -4.30 14.28
CA ILE A 111 6.66 -3.85 15.15
C ILE A 111 7.20 -2.83 16.15
N ASP A 112 8.25 -3.19 16.90
CA ASP A 112 8.87 -2.32 17.92
C ASP A 112 9.33 -0.98 17.36
N ASN A 113 9.97 -0.99 16.19
CA ASN A 113 10.45 0.22 15.51
C ASN A 113 9.33 0.99 14.77
N ARG A 114 8.06 0.60 14.96
CA ARG A 114 6.87 1.19 14.33
C ARG A 114 6.91 1.21 12.80
N VAL A 115 7.72 0.36 12.17
CA VAL A 115 7.83 0.24 10.72
C VAL A 115 6.53 -0.34 10.14
N ILE A 116 5.98 -1.39 10.76
CA ILE A 116 4.71 -2.00 10.31
C ILE A 116 3.58 -0.97 10.28
N LEU A 117 3.46 -0.19 11.37
CA LEU A 117 2.46 0.86 11.48
C LEU A 117 2.66 1.96 10.42
N ALA A 118 3.89 2.40 10.20
CA ALA A 118 4.21 3.40 9.19
C ALA A 118 3.84 2.93 7.77
N LEU A 119 4.13 1.66 7.44
CA LEU A 119 3.75 1.06 6.16
C LEU A 119 2.23 1.00 5.97
N LEU A 120 1.48 0.58 7.01
CA LEU A 120 0.01 0.52 6.95
C LEU A 120 -0.62 1.90 6.73
N LYS A 121 -0.17 2.90 7.49
CA LYS A 121 -0.65 4.28 7.34
C LYS A 121 -0.35 4.83 5.95
N ARG A 122 0.84 4.56 5.41
CA ARG A 122 1.18 4.98 4.06
C ARG A 122 0.33 4.29 3.01
N LEU A 123 0.11 2.97 3.13
CA LEU A 123 -0.77 2.22 2.24
C LEU A 123 -2.18 2.83 2.23
N LYS A 124 -2.71 3.18 3.40
CA LYS A 124 -4.01 3.85 3.51
C LYS A 124 -4.05 5.18 2.75
N VAL A 125 -3.03 6.03 2.90
CA VAL A 125 -2.95 7.31 2.18
C VAL A 125 -2.95 7.09 0.66
N LEU A 126 -2.26 6.06 0.17
CA LEU A 126 -2.23 5.74 -1.26
C LEU A 126 -3.60 5.28 -1.78
N VAL A 127 -4.32 4.45 -1.02
CA VAL A 127 -5.70 4.02 -1.33
C VAL A 127 -6.64 5.23 -1.35
N ASP A 128 -6.66 6.02 -0.29
CA ASP A 128 -7.54 7.19 -0.17
C ASP A 128 -7.31 8.20 -1.33
N ASN A 129 -6.06 8.36 -1.77
CA ASN A 129 -5.71 9.24 -2.90
C ASN A 129 -6.16 8.66 -4.24
N HIS A 130 -6.03 7.35 -4.44
CA HIS A 130 -6.50 6.67 -5.63
C HIS A 130 -8.03 6.81 -5.78
N GLU A 131 -8.79 6.54 -4.71
CA GLU A 131 -10.26 6.67 -4.71
C GLU A 131 -10.73 8.09 -5.01
N LYS A 132 -10.09 9.10 -4.41
CA LYS A 132 -10.39 10.51 -4.70
C LYS A 132 -10.10 10.88 -6.16
N GLY A 133 -9.01 10.35 -6.72
CA GLY A 133 -8.64 10.52 -8.13
C GLY A 133 -9.70 9.94 -9.06
N GLU A 134 -10.09 8.69 -8.84
CA GLU A 134 -11.14 7.99 -9.59
C GLU A 134 -12.48 8.73 -9.50
N HIS A 135 -12.88 9.15 -8.30
CA HIS A 135 -14.11 9.91 -8.10
C HIS A 135 -14.12 11.23 -8.88
N ARG A 136 -13.01 11.99 -8.83
CA ARG A 136 -12.84 13.23 -9.60
C ARG A 136 -12.96 12.98 -11.10
N MET A 137 -12.33 11.94 -11.62
CA MET A 137 -12.40 11.58 -13.04
C MET A 137 -13.82 11.21 -13.46
N ASN A 138 -14.55 10.46 -12.63
CA ASN A 138 -15.94 10.11 -12.88
C ASN A 138 -16.87 11.34 -12.94
N LEU A 139 -16.66 12.32 -12.06
CA LEU A 139 -17.39 13.59 -12.10
C LEU A 139 -17.08 14.38 -13.37
N LEU A 140 -15.80 14.47 -13.77
CA LEU A 140 -15.38 15.14 -15.00
C LEU A 140 -15.99 14.48 -16.24
N ASN A 141 -15.95 13.15 -16.32
CA ASN A 141 -16.54 12.40 -17.44
C ASN A 141 -18.06 12.62 -17.52
N LYS A 142 -18.76 12.61 -16.39
CA LYS A 142 -20.21 12.89 -16.34
C LYS A 142 -20.52 14.32 -16.81
N ALA A 143 -19.73 15.30 -16.39
CA ALA A 143 -19.90 16.70 -16.81
C ALA A 143 -19.68 16.87 -18.33
N ILE A 144 -18.65 16.22 -18.88
CA ILE A 144 -18.38 16.22 -20.34
C ILE A 144 -19.56 15.62 -21.11
N ILE A 145 -20.09 14.47 -20.68
CA ILE A 145 -21.25 13.82 -21.33
C ILE A 145 -22.48 14.72 -21.30
N ILE A 146 -22.71 15.43 -20.20
CA ILE A 146 -23.83 16.38 -20.09
C ILE A 146 -23.62 17.56 -21.04
N ALA A 147 -22.41 18.12 -21.08
CA ALA A 147 -22.08 19.23 -21.98
C ALA A 147 -22.21 18.85 -23.47
N THR A 148 -21.76 17.65 -23.88
CA THR A 148 -21.93 17.17 -25.26
C THR A 148 -23.38 16.90 -25.61
N LYS A 149 -24.18 16.30 -24.70
CA LYS A 149 -25.62 16.12 -24.92
C LYS A 149 -26.40 17.44 -25.02
N MET A 150 -25.97 18.48 -24.30
CA MET A 150 -26.54 19.82 -24.42
C MET A 150 -26.13 20.51 -25.72
N HIS A 151 -24.95 20.18 -26.26
CA HIS A 151 -24.45 20.67 -27.56
C HIS A 151 -25.15 19.99 -28.75
N ASP A 152 -25.42 18.67 -28.69
CA ASP A 152 -26.16 17.96 -29.75
C ASP A 152 -27.64 18.39 -29.85
N GLY A 153 -28.17 19.07 -28.84
CA GLY A 153 -29.47 19.75 -28.86
C GLY A 153 -29.44 21.19 -29.42
N GLN A 154 -28.26 21.75 -29.68
CA GLN A 154 -28.04 23.07 -30.28
C GLN A 154 -26.83 23.01 -31.23
N THR A 155 -27.09 22.68 -32.50
CA THR A 155 -26.08 22.80 -33.55
C THR A 155 -25.67 24.27 -33.72
N ASP A 156 -24.53 24.67 -33.18
CA ASP A 156 -23.81 25.86 -33.64
C ASP A 156 -22.31 25.58 -33.81
N GLN A 157 -21.77 26.01 -34.96
CA GLN A 157 -20.48 25.64 -35.55
C GLN A 157 -19.25 26.19 -34.81
N THR A 158 -19.44 26.82 -33.65
CA THR A 158 -18.38 27.51 -32.92
C THR A 158 -17.46 26.55 -32.15
N THR A 159 -17.97 25.39 -31.70
CA THR A 159 -17.22 24.47 -30.82
C THR A 159 -16.14 23.68 -31.56
N LEU A 160 -16.27 23.48 -32.87
CA LEU A 160 -15.26 22.81 -33.69
C LEU A 160 -13.94 23.61 -33.81
N ARG A 161 -13.93 24.91 -33.52
CA ARG A 161 -12.70 25.73 -33.55
C ARG A 161 -11.88 25.66 -32.27
N ALA A 162 -12.47 25.34 -31.12
CA ALA A 162 -11.74 25.27 -29.85
C ALA A 162 -10.88 23.99 -29.73
N ASN A 163 -11.35 22.86 -30.30
CA ASN A 163 -10.65 21.57 -30.19
C ASN A 163 -9.42 21.43 -31.11
N ARG A 164 -9.15 22.40 -32.00
CA ARG A 164 -7.96 22.38 -32.87
C ARG A 164 -6.73 23.06 -32.27
N ILE A 165 -6.90 23.84 -31.20
CA ILE A 165 -5.81 24.62 -30.58
C ILE A 165 -5.14 23.84 -29.42
N MET A 166 -5.84 22.92 -28.75
CA MET A 166 -5.28 22.16 -27.61
C MET A 166 -4.47 20.89 -27.97
N PHE A 167 -4.30 20.54 -29.25
CA PHE A 167 -3.55 19.34 -29.66
C PHE A 167 -2.21 19.63 -30.35
N LEU A 168 -1.71 20.87 -30.33
CA LEU A 168 -0.43 21.25 -30.97
C LEU A 168 0.49 22.14 -30.12
N SER A 169 0.46 22.04 -28.80
CA SER A 169 1.43 22.70 -27.90
C SER A 169 1.66 21.88 -26.65
#